data_AF-A0A2X2C2S9-F1
#
_entry.id   AF-A0A2X2C2S9-F1
#
_cell.length_a   1.000
_cell.length_b   1.000
_cell.length_c   1.000
_cell.angle_alpha   90.00
_cell.angle_beta   90.00
_cell.angle_gamma   90.00
#
_symmetry.space_group_name_H-M   'P 1'
#
loop_
_entity.id
_entity.type
_entity.pdbx_description
1 polymer ?
#
loop_
_entity_poly.entity_id
_entity_poly.type
_entity_poly.pdbx_seq_one_letter_code
_entity_poly.pdbx_strand_id
1 'polypeptide(L)' 'MSRTIFCTFLNKEADGLDFQLYPGELGKRIFNEISKEAWGQWMAKQTMLINEKKTQHNES' A
#
# COMPACT_ATOMS: atom_id res chain seq x y z
N MET A 1 15.92 -2.26 13.78
CA MET A 1 14.95 -3.36 13.98
C MET A 1 13.70 -2.99 13.23
N SER A 2 13.15 -3.89 12.41
CA SER A 2 11.86 -3.65 11.75
C SER A 2 10.75 -3.72 12.79
N ARG A 3 9.77 -2.82 12.67
CA ARG A 3 8.57 -2.86 13.50
C ARG A 3 7.67 -3.98 12.99
N THR A 4 7.36 -4.96 13.82
CA THR A 4 6.36 -5.97 13.49
C THR A 4 4.96 -5.42 13.75
N ILE A 5 4.04 -5.63 12.82
CA ILE A 5 2.62 -5.29 12.95
C ILE A 5 1.76 -6.48 12.54
N PHE A 6 0.53 -6.51 13.03
CA PHE A 6 -0.49 -7.38 12.47
C PHE A 6 -1.06 -6.74 11.20
N CYS A 7 -0.74 -7.31 10.04
CA CYS A 7 -1.22 -6.77 8.78
C CYS A 7 -2.67 -7.20 8.53
N THR A 8 -3.59 -6.24 8.50
CA THR A 8 -5.03 -6.52 8.30
C THR A 8 -5.32 -7.09 6.91
N PHE A 9 -4.52 -6.72 5.90
CA PHE A 9 -4.67 -7.21 4.53
C PHE A 9 -4.18 -8.66 4.35
N LEU A 10 -3.05 -9.02 4.96
CA LEU A 10 -2.46 -10.37 4.85
C LEU A 10 -2.92 -11.31 5.98
N ASN A 11 -3.60 -10.77 6.99
CA ASN A 11 -4.08 -11.47 8.18
C ASN A 11 -2.98 -12.25 8.92
N LYS A 12 -1.76 -11.68 8.97
CA LYS A 12 -0.57 -12.26 9.61
C LYS A 12 0.33 -11.17 10.18
N GLU A 13 1.22 -11.55 11.09
CA GLU A 13 2.31 -10.68 11.52
C GLU A 13 3.33 -10.49 10.40
N ALA A 14 3.73 -9.25 10.16
CA ALA A 14 4.67 -8.89 9.11
C ALA A 14 5.39 -7.59 9.45
N ASP A 15 6.45 -7.28 8.71
CA ASP A 15 7.17 -6.02 8.85
C ASP A 15 6.29 -4.84 8.43
N GLY A 16 6.06 -3.92 9.36
CA GLY A 16 5.39 -2.65 9.13
C GLY A 16 6.26 -1.68 8.33
N LEU A 17 5.63 -0.64 7.79
CA LEU A 17 6.32 0.42 7.03
C LEU A 17 7.38 1.13 7.89
N ASP A 18 8.44 1.66 7.24
CA ASP A 18 9.53 2.37 7.93
C ASP A 18 9.11 3.74 8.44
N PHE A 19 8.19 4.40 7.73
CA PHE A 19 7.66 5.71 8.08
C PHE A 19 6.24 5.88 7.54
N GLN A 20 5.53 6.85 8.11
CA GLN A 20 4.20 7.23 7.65
C GLN A 20 4.29 7.99 6.32
N LEU A 21 3.76 7.41 5.24
CA LEU A 21 3.83 7.97 3.89
C LEU A 21 2.83 9.10 3.62
N TYR A 22 1.68 9.09 4.30
CA TYR A 22 0.62 10.09 4.12
C TYR A 22 0.35 10.83 5.42
N PRO A 23 0.10 12.15 5.42
CA PRO A 23 -0.32 12.84 6.62
C PRO A 23 -1.76 12.44 7.04
N GLY A 24 -2.11 12.77 8.28
CA GLY A 24 -3.46 12.59 8.82
C GLY A 24 -3.81 11.16 9.26
N GLU A 25 -5.09 10.95 9.58
CA GLU A 25 -5.60 9.69 10.13
C GLU A 25 -5.47 8.52 9.13
N LEU A 26 -5.61 8.78 7.84
CA LEU A 26 -5.43 7.75 6.82
C LEU A 26 -4.00 7.19 6.84
N GLY A 27 -3.00 8.06 6.88
CA GLY A 27 -1.61 7.61 6.93
C GLY A 27 -1.26 6.91 8.24
N LYS A 28 -1.84 7.33 9.37
CA LYS A 28 -1.70 6.61 10.64
C LYS A 28 -2.26 5.19 10.54
N ARG A 29 -3.45 5.03 9.95
CA ARG A 29 -4.07 3.70 9.74
C ARG A 29 -3.20 2.83 8.83
N ILE A 30 -2.76 3.34 7.68
CA ILE A 30 -1.88 2.60 6.76
C ILE A 30 -0.59 2.19 7.48
N PHE A 31 0.05 3.13 8.17
CA PHE A 31 1.27 2.85 8.91
C PHE A 31 1.08 1.78 10.00
N ASN A 32 -0.08 1.73 10.64
CA ASN A 32 -0.35 0.80 11.74
C ASN A 32 -0.87 -0.58 11.32
N GLU A 33 -1.59 -0.67 10.20
CA GLU A 33 -2.36 -1.86 9.82
C GLU A 33 -1.83 -2.53 8.54
N ILE A 34 -0.98 -1.87 7.75
CA ILE A 34 -0.52 -2.36 6.44
C ILE A 34 0.98 -2.62 6.47
N SER A 35 1.38 -3.85 6.14
CA SER A 35 2.79 -4.25 6.09
C SER A 35 3.48 -3.73 4.84
N LYS A 36 4.83 -3.76 4.85
CA LYS A 36 5.65 -3.48 3.67
C LYS A 36 5.28 -4.38 2.49
N GLU A 37 5.03 -5.67 2.75
CA GLU A 37 4.62 -6.64 1.72
C GLU A 37 3.28 -6.24 1.09
N ALA A 38 2.25 -5.98 1.92
CA ALA A 38 0.93 -5.58 1.44
C ALA A 38 0.97 -4.24 0.68
N TRP A 39 1.77 -3.29 1.15
CA TRP A 39 1.96 -2.01 0.49
C TRP A 39 2.60 -2.16 -0.90
N GLY A 40 3.59 -3.05 -1.04
CA GLY A 40 4.18 -3.38 -2.33
C GLY A 40 3.18 -3.95 -3.33
N GLN A 41 2.31 -4.87 -2.88
CA GLN A 41 1.22 -5.41 -3.73
C GLN A 41 0.25 -4.32 -4.17
N TRP A 42 -0.12 -3.42 -3.26
CA TRP A 42 -0.98 -2.28 -3.57
C TRP A 42 -0.36 -1.35 -4.62
N MET A 43 0.92 -1.02 -4.48
CA MET A 43 1.64 -0.17 -5.46
C MET A 43 1.68 -0.80 -6.85
N ALA A 44 1.99 -2.11 -6.95
CA ALA A 44 1.96 -2.81 -8.22
C ALA A 44 0.57 -2.76 -8.88
N LYS A 45 -0.49 -2.98 -8.09
CA LYS A 45 -1.88 -2.88 -8.55
C LYS A 45 -2.23 -1.46 -9.02
N GLN A 46 -1.77 -0.43 -8.31
CA GLN A 46 -1.96 0.97 -8.74
C GLN A 46 -1.29 1.24 -10.09
N THR A 47 -0.05 0.79 -10.28
CA THR A 47 0.65 0.94 -11.57
C THR A 47 -0.10 0.27 -12.71
N MET A 48 -0.60 -0.95 -12.52
CA MET A 48 -1.42 -1.65 -13.52
C MET A 48 -2.66 -0.85 -13.90
N LEU A 49 -3.45 -0.40 -12.91
CA LEU A 49 -4.67 0.38 -13.15
C LEU A 49 -4.41 1.73 -13.84
N ILE A 50 -3.30 2.41 -13.50
CA ILE A 50 -2.91 3.66 -14.17
C ILE A 50 -2.58 3.39 -15.63
N ASN A 51 -1.84 2.33 -15.93
CA ASN A 51 -1.47 1.98 -17.30
C ASN A 51 -2.69 1.58 -18.12
N GLU A 52 -3.62 0.81 -17.57
CA GLU A 52 -4.89 0.46 -18.21
C GLU A 52 -5.74 1.70 -18.54
N LYS A 53 -5.80 2.67 -17.62
CA LYS A 53 -6.51 3.95 -17.86
C LYS A 53 -5.84 4.83 -18.91
N LYS A 54 -4.50 4.79 -19.02
CA LYS A 54 -3.78 5.51 -20.09
C LYS A 54 -4.13 4.96 -21.47
N THR A 55 -4.30 3.65 -21.61
CA THR A 55 -4.74 3.04 -22.87
C THR A 55 -6.14 3.51 -23.27
N GLN A 56 -7.08 3.57 -22.32
CA GLN A 56 -8.46 4.04 -22.58
C GLN A 56 -8.55 5.53 -22.97
N HIS A 57 -7.60 6.36 -22.54
CA HIS A 57 -7.62 7.80 -22.82
C HIS A 57 -7.05 8.18 -24.20
N ASN A 58 -6.35 7.25 -24.86
CA ASN A 58 -5.78 7.46 -26.20
C ASN A 58 -6.71 6.99 -27.33
N GLU A 59 -7.89 6.47 -27.01
CA GLU A 59 -8.90 5.99 -27.96
C GLU A 59 -10.16 6.89 -28.01
N SER A 60 -10.09 8.14 -27.51
CA SER A 60 -11.16 9.15 -27.58
C SER A 60 -10.85 10.29 -28.53
#